data_AF-A0A956FK75-F1
#
_entry.id   AF-A0A956FK75-F1
#
_cell.length_a   1.000
_cell.length_b   1.000
_cell.length_c   1.000
_cell.angle_alpha   90.00
_cell.angle_beta   90.00
_cell.angle_gamma   90.00
#
_symmetry.space_group_name_H-M   'P 1'
#
loop_
_entity.id
_entity.type
_entity.pdbx_description
1 polymer ?
#
loop_
_entity_poly.entity_id
_entity_poly.type
_entity_poly.pdbx_seq_one_letter_code
_entity_poly.pdbx_strand_id
1 'polypeptide(L)'
;MTMRIHPTSATTALLTLGLALALAPGCYSGLDRGPQAGGDGADDGVAGDDDEGDEGNGQVPRDPGGGEPEGPFSVPDDEARLLPFPVRMQNLSHVVGQGLEHPMFLDLYDMRYQLGDHDYASGVASDLRWSAERMQYWVRGLKPVCTSTEMQAAYPDLLTDPRPLMRTAWGHEPSEEEVQSLADLQGGSLPPEDQYMVTCVAVLTALDFVSI
;
A
#
# COMPACT_ATOMS: atom_id res chain seq x y z
N MET A 1 -1.25 -63.56 -9.24
CA MET A 1 -1.65 -62.18 -9.58
C MET A 1 -3.03 -61.98 -8.98
N THR A 2 -3.10 -61.43 -7.77
CA THR A 2 -4.35 -61.42 -6.98
C THR A 2 -4.66 -59.97 -6.64
N MET A 3 -5.67 -59.44 -7.34
CA MET A 3 -6.11 -58.04 -7.28
C MET A 3 -6.99 -57.87 -6.04
N ARG A 4 -6.56 -57.02 -5.09
CA ARG A 4 -7.35 -56.64 -3.91
C ARG A 4 -8.03 -55.30 -4.19
N ILE A 5 -9.36 -55.32 -4.18
CA ILE A 5 -10.23 -54.15 -4.26
C ILE A 5 -10.52 -53.72 -2.82
N HIS A 6 -10.25 -52.47 -2.48
CA HIS A 6 -10.62 -51.87 -1.19
C HIS A 6 -11.90 -51.04 -1.34
N PRO A 7 -12.90 -51.22 -0.46
CA PRO A 7 -14.11 -50.40 -0.46
C PRO A 7 -13.83 -49.02 0.14
N THR A 8 -14.27 -47.99 -0.58
CA THR A 8 -14.33 -46.60 -0.16
C THR A 8 -15.50 -46.40 0.80
N SER A 9 -15.20 -46.13 2.07
CA SER A 9 -16.19 -45.61 3.03
C SER A 9 -16.37 -44.11 2.80
N ALA A 10 -17.51 -43.76 2.20
CA ALA A 10 -17.99 -42.39 2.13
C ALA A 10 -18.60 -42.01 3.49
N THR A 11 -17.89 -41.21 4.27
CA THR A 11 -18.42 -40.62 5.51
C THR A 11 -18.92 -39.22 5.20
N THR A 12 -20.22 -39.13 4.93
CA THR A 12 -20.96 -37.87 4.76
C THR A 12 -21.15 -37.21 6.12
N ALA A 13 -20.30 -36.24 6.47
CA ALA A 13 -20.52 -35.38 7.63
C ALA A 13 -21.35 -34.16 7.20
N LEU A 14 -22.66 -34.22 7.45
CA LEU A 14 -23.52 -33.05 7.52
C LEU A 14 -23.07 -32.19 8.71
N LEU A 15 -22.33 -31.10 8.46
CA LEU A 15 -22.13 -30.06 9.47
C LEU A 15 -23.16 -28.96 9.28
N THR A 16 -24.05 -28.89 10.26
CA THR A 16 -25.13 -27.93 10.47
C THR A 16 -24.68 -26.48 10.40
N LEU A 17 -25.34 -25.73 9.52
CA LEU A 17 -25.38 -24.27 9.47
C LEU A 17 -25.99 -23.73 10.78
N GLY A 18 -25.15 -23.28 11.71
CA GLY A 18 -25.54 -22.55 12.91
C GLY A 18 -25.30 -21.06 12.72
N LEU A 19 -26.21 -20.38 12.04
CA LEU A 19 -26.19 -18.92 11.83
C LEU A 19 -26.61 -18.21 13.13
N ALA A 20 -25.67 -17.99 14.04
CA ALA A 20 -25.87 -17.13 15.20
C ALA A 20 -25.58 -15.67 14.82
N LEU A 21 -26.61 -14.97 14.38
CA LEU A 21 -26.62 -13.51 14.21
C LEU A 21 -26.58 -12.85 15.60
N ALA A 22 -25.40 -12.64 16.15
CA ALA A 22 -25.21 -11.82 17.33
C ALA A 22 -25.16 -10.34 16.91
N LEU A 23 -26.32 -9.70 16.93
CA LEU A 23 -26.48 -8.25 16.90
C LEU A 23 -25.82 -7.65 18.15
N ALA A 24 -24.59 -7.17 18.02
CA ALA A 24 -23.98 -6.28 19.01
C ALA A 24 -24.32 -4.82 18.65
N PRO A 25 -25.05 -4.07 19.50
CA PRO A 25 -25.16 -2.62 19.40
C PRO A 25 -23.86 -1.99 19.93
N GLY A 26 -22.84 -1.91 19.09
CA GLY A 26 -21.59 -1.21 19.38
C GLY A 26 -21.68 0.25 18.93
N CYS A 27 -21.67 1.16 19.91
CA CYS A 27 -21.82 2.60 19.76
C CYS A 27 -20.83 3.23 18.74
N TYR A 28 -21.33 3.68 17.60
CA TYR A 28 -20.64 4.63 16.73
C TYR A 28 -20.82 6.03 17.31
N SER A 29 -19.79 6.55 17.98
CA SER A 29 -19.72 7.93 18.43
C SER A 29 -19.32 8.84 17.27
N GLY A 30 -20.33 9.50 16.70
CA GLY A 30 -20.32 10.85 16.13
C GLY A 30 -19.06 11.34 15.43
N LEU A 31 -19.12 11.36 14.09
CA LEU A 31 -18.44 12.39 13.30
C LEU A 31 -19.20 13.70 13.48
N ASP A 32 -18.59 14.62 14.22
CA ASP A 32 -19.04 16.00 14.34
C ASP A 32 -19.01 16.67 12.97
N ARG A 33 -20.19 17.19 12.61
CA ARG A 33 -20.50 17.86 11.37
C ARG A 33 -20.50 19.37 11.62
N GLY A 34 -19.52 20.08 11.07
CA GLY A 34 -19.59 21.54 10.83
C GLY A 34 -18.54 22.38 11.57
N PRO A 35 -18.23 23.60 11.08
CA PRO A 35 -19.19 24.47 10.43
C PRO A 35 -18.90 24.84 8.96
N GLN A 36 -20.01 24.94 8.25
CA GLN A 36 -20.22 25.63 6.99
C GLN A 36 -20.48 27.12 7.28
N ALA A 37 -19.69 28.04 6.69
CA ALA A 37 -19.99 29.46 6.41
C ALA A 37 -18.73 30.09 5.79
N GLY A 38 -18.68 30.36 4.49
CA GLY A 38 -19.10 31.62 3.83
C GLY A 38 -18.04 31.85 2.72
N GLY A 39 -18.36 32.18 1.47
CA GLY A 39 -19.27 33.24 1.04
C GLY A 39 -18.46 34.51 0.79
N ASP A 40 -18.52 35.00 -0.46
CA ASP A 40 -18.09 36.33 -0.96
C ASP A 40 -16.64 36.43 -1.50
N GLY A 41 -16.47 36.50 -2.82
CA GLY A 41 -16.11 37.74 -3.56
C GLY A 41 -14.60 37.74 -3.85
N ALA A 42 -14.00 38.21 -4.94
CA ALA A 42 -14.33 39.06 -6.08
C ALA A 42 -13.39 38.59 -7.23
N ASP A 43 -13.81 38.58 -8.49
CA ASP A 43 -13.53 39.67 -9.46
C ASP A 43 -12.10 40.21 -9.41
N ASP A 44 -11.31 39.90 -10.44
CA ASP A 44 -10.51 40.90 -11.15
C ASP A 44 -9.86 40.23 -12.38
N GLY A 45 -10.42 40.56 -13.54
CA GLY A 45 -9.77 40.32 -14.82
C GLY A 45 -8.58 41.24 -15.01
N VAL A 46 -7.49 40.70 -15.54
CA VAL A 46 -6.46 41.48 -16.23
C VAL A 46 -6.24 40.85 -17.60
N ALA A 47 -6.80 41.51 -18.60
CA ALA A 47 -6.38 41.46 -19.99
C ALA A 47 -5.37 42.59 -20.22
N GLY A 48 -4.37 42.31 -21.06
CA GLY A 48 -3.29 43.24 -21.46
C GLY A 48 -1.97 42.48 -21.45
N ASP A 49 -1.11 42.51 -22.46
CA ASP A 49 -1.08 43.33 -23.67
C ASP A 49 -0.17 42.60 -24.66
N ASP A 50 -0.40 42.83 -25.95
CA ASP A 50 0.45 42.39 -27.04
C ASP A 50 1.80 43.12 -26.97
N ASP A 51 2.91 42.40 -27.01
CA ASP A 51 4.22 42.99 -27.34
C ASP A 51 4.91 42.15 -28.42
N GLU A 52 4.67 42.58 -29.67
CA GLU A 52 5.42 42.14 -30.83
C GLU A 52 6.71 42.98 -30.97
N GLY A 53 7.86 42.29 -31.00
CA GLY A 53 9.01 42.71 -31.80
C GLY A 53 10.30 42.99 -31.04
N ASP A 54 11.24 42.03 -31.07
CA ASP A 54 12.65 42.38 -31.28
C ASP A 54 13.38 41.26 -32.03
N GLU A 55 13.82 41.59 -33.24
CA GLU A 55 14.64 40.73 -34.09
C GLU A 55 16.11 40.87 -33.69
N GLY A 56 16.71 39.75 -33.29
CA GLY A 56 18.10 39.47 -33.61
C GLY A 56 19.15 40.03 -32.66
N ASN A 57 19.56 39.21 -31.70
CA ASN A 57 20.99 39.06 -31.46
C ASN A 57 21.32 37.64 -31.01
N GLY A 58 22.21 36.97 -31.75
CA GLY A 58 22.66 35.62 -31.46
C GLY A 58 23.30 35.55 -30.08
N GLN A 59 22.52 35.12 -29.08
CA GLN A 59 23.05 34.68 -27.80
C GLN A 59 23.33 33.18 -27.93
N VAL A 60 24.63 32.89 -27.97
CA VAL A 60 25.23 31.60 -27.67
C VAL A 60 24.40 30.87 -26.60
N PRO A 61 24.07 29.57 -26.75
CA PRO A 61 23.40 28.82 -25.70
C PRO A 61 24.17 29.01 -24.40
N ARG A 62 23.61 29.81 -23.49
CA ARG A 62 24.07 29.83 -22.11
C ARG A 62 23.69 28.47 -21.58
N ASP A 63 24.69 27.60 -21.49
CA ASP A 63 24.68 26.43 -20.66
C ASP A 63 23.97 26.82 -19.35
N PRO A 64 22.79 26.25 -19.03
CA PRO A 64 22.08 26.58 -17.80
C PRO A 64 23.07 26.25 -16.69
N GLY A 65 23.61 27.30 -16.07
CA GLY A 65 24.80 27.23 -15.26
C GLY A 65 24.72 26.01 -14.36
N GLY A 66 25.76 25.17 -14.45
CA GLY A 66 26.05 24.09 -13.52
C GLY A 66 26.32 24.66 -12.14
N GLY A 67 25.30 25.26 -11.53
CA GLY A 67 25.20 25.42 -10.10
C GLY A 67 25.16 24.01 -9.55
N GLU A 68 26.28 23.56 -9.02
CA GLU A 68 26.34 22.44 -8.10
C GLU A 68 25.15 22.57 -7.14
N PRO A 69 24.27 21.57 -6.98
CA PRO A 69 23.11 21.69 -6.10
C PRO A 69 23.60 22.12 -4.71
N GLU A 70 23.29 23.36 -4.34
CA GLU A 70 23.73 23.95 -3.09
C GLU A 70 22.94 23.32 -1.94
N GLY A 71 23.49 22.24 -1.39
CA GLY A 71 23.07 21.67 -0.11
C GLY A 71 22.80 20.16 -0.16
N PRO A 72 23.05 19.45 0.96
CA PRO A 72 22.59 18.07 1.10
C PRO A 72 21.07 18.01 0.89
N PHE A 73 20.59 16.95 0.26
CA PHE A 73 19.17 16.65 0.18
C PHE A 73 18.53 16.76 1.57
N SER A 74 17.65 17.74 1.76
CA SER A 74 16.93 17.94 3.01
C SER A 74 15.58 17.27 2.86
N VAL A 75 15.40 16.18 3.60
CA VAL A 75 14.08 15.59 3.82
C VAL A 75 13.31 16.57 4.71
N PRO A 76 12.10 17.01 4.34
CA PRO A 76 11.25 17.77 5.25
C PRO A 76 11.01 16.96 6.52
N ASP A 77 11.42 17.51 7.67
CA ASP A 77 11.31 16.84 8.98
C ASP A 77 9.87 16.82 9.52
N ASP A 78 8.91 17.44 8.83
CA ASP A 78 7.59 17.72 9.39
C ASP A 78 6.66 16.51 9.34
N GLU A 79 6.64 15.70 8.28
CA GLU A 79 5.75 14.55 8.18
C GLU A 79 6.29 13.42 7.26
N ALA A 80 6.16 12.16 7.69
CA ALA A 80 6.42 11.01 6.83
C ALA A 80 5.41 11.00 5.66
N ARG A 81 5.93 11.00 4.43
CA ARG A 81 5.11 10.99 3.21
C ARG A 81 5.06 9.60 2.60
N LEU A 82 3.85 9.20 2.25
CA LEU A 82 3.57 8.01 1.48
C LEU A 82 4.11 8.13 0.06
N LEU A 83 4.54 7.01 -0.49
CA LEU A 83 4.72 6.89 -1.93
C LEU A 83 3.38 7.01 -2.67
N PRO A 84 3.37 7.58 -3.89
CA PRO A 84 2.17 7.59 -4.73
C PRO A 84 1.59 6.19 -4.89
N PHE A 85 0.26 6.07 -4.86
CA PHE A 85 -0.44 4.78 -4.96
C PHE A 85 0.04 3.92 -6.15
N PRO A 86 0.23 4.45 -7.37
CA PRO A 86 0.75 3.64 -8.49
C PRO A 86 2.14 3.05 -8.22
N VAL A 87 3.02 3.77 -7.50
CA VAL A 87 4.36 3.29 -7.15
C VAL A 87 4.26 2.14 -6.15
N ARG A 88 3.43 2.29 -5.10
CA ARG A 88 3.21 1.22 -4.12
C ARG A 88 2.64 -0.05 -4.76
N MET A 89 1.71 0.09 -5.70
CA MET A 89 1.18 -1.04 -6.45
C MET A 89 2.25 -1.71 -7.33
N GLN A 90 3.12 -0.94 -7.99
CA GLN A 90 4.23 -1.49 -8.76
C GLN A 90 5.21 -2.26 -7.86
N ASN A 91 5.60 -1.71 -6.72
CA ASN A 91 6.46 -2.39 -5.75
C ASN A 91 5.82 -3.70 -5.28
N LEU A 92 4.53 -3.68 -4.97
CA LEU A 92 3.80 -4.88 -4.54
C LEU A 92 3.74 -5.94 -5.65
N SER A 93 3.50 -5.52 -6.90
CA SER A 93 3.52 -6.42 -8.06
C SER A 93 4.88 -7.07 -8.27
N HIS A 94 5.97 -6.31 -8.04
CA HIS A 94 7.33 -6.80 -8.12
C HIS A 94 7.62 -7.83 -7.03
N VAL A 95 7.21 -7.55 -5.79
CA VAL A 95 7.40 -8.46 -4.64
C VAL A 95 6.70 -9.80 -4.88
N VAL A 96 5.45 -9.80 -5.36
CA VAL A 96 4.68 -11.05 -5.53
C VAL A 96 4.93 -11.72 -6.88
N GLY A 97 5.55 -11.00 -7.84
CA GLY A 97 5.82 -11.49 -9.19
C GLY A 97 4.56 -11.66 -10.04
N GLN A 98 3.52 -10.85 -9.81
CA GLN A 98 2.24 -10.90 -10.51
C GLN A 98 1.94 -9.59 -11.23
N GLY A 99 1.15 -9.64 -12.31
CA GLY A 99 0.68 -8.44 -13.00
C GLY A 99 -0.31 -7.64 -12.15
N LEU A 100 -0.38 -6.33 -12.38
CA LEU A 100 -1.27 -5.40 -11.65
C LEU A 100 -2.75 -5.71 -11.84
N GLU A 101 -3.10 -6.38 -12.94
CA GLU A 101 -4.44 -6.87 -13.25
C GLU A 101 -4.86 -8.12 -12.45
N HIS A 102 -3.97 -8.69 -11.62
CA HIS A 102 -4.27 -9.90 -10.87
C HIS A 102 -5.38 -9.66 -9.82
N PRO A 103 -6.35 -10.58 -9.66
CA PRO A 103 -7.48 -10.39 -8.74
C PRO A 103 -7.12 -10.11 -7.28
N MET A 104 -5.93 -10.54 -6.83
CA MET A 104 -5.45 -10.27 -5.46
C MET A 104 -5.31 -8.78 -5.15
N PHE A 105 -5.20 -7.92 -6.17
CA PHE A 105 -5.01 -6.48 -6.02
C PHE A 105 -6.32 -5.68 -6.11
N LEU A 106 -7.46 -6.32 -6.37
CA LEU A 106 -8.73 -5.62 -6.60
C LEU A 106 -9.15 -4.75 -5.41
N ASP A 107 -9.05 -5.29 -4.18
CA ASP A 107 -9.41 -4.55 -2.97
C ASP A 107 -8.56 -3.28 -2.80
N LEU A 108 -7.27 -3.34 -3.17
CA LEU A 108 -6.39 -2.17 -3.14
C LEU A 108 -6.82 -1.13 -4.17
N TYR A 109 -7.18 -1.55 -5.38
CA TYR A 109 -7.67 -0.64 -6.43
C TYR A 109 -9.02 -0.01 -6.05
N ASP A 110 -9.93 -0.77 -5.46
CA ASP A 110 -11.22 -0.28 -4.99
C ASP A 110 -11.07 0.78 -3.89
N MET A 111 -9.97 0.73 -3.13
CA MET A 111 -9.64 1.67 -2.05
C MET A 111 -8.62 2.75 -2.44
N ARG A 112 -8.24 2.87 -3.71
CA ARG A 112 -7.09 3.71 -4.11
C ARG A 112 -7.19 5.17 -3.63
N TYR A 113 -8.39 5.74 -3.62
CA TYR A 113 -8.62 7.12 -3.20
C TYR A 113 -8.50 7.29 -1.67
N GLN A 114 -9.02 6.33 -0.90
CA GLN A 114 -8.81 6.27 0.54
C GLN A 114 -7.32 6.11 0.87
N LEU A 115 -6.58 5.43 -0.01
CA LEU A 115 -5.13 5.26 0.07
C LEU A 115 -4.35 6.49 -0.44
N GLY A 116 -5.00 7.57 -0.87
CA GLY A 116 -4.34 8.82 -1.24
C GLY A 116 -4.02 8.98 -2.72
N ASP A 117 -4.56 8.13 -3.60
CA ASP A 117 -4.47 8.32 -5.05
C ASP A 117 -5.24 9.55 -5.52
N HIS A 118 -4.83 10.11 -6.67
CA HIS A 118 -5.45 11.30 -7.25
C HIS A 118 -6.81 10.95 -7.88
N ASP A 119 -7.88 11.70 -7.54
CA ASP A 119 -9.19 11.55 -8.17
C ASP A 119 -9.46 12.65 -9.20
N TYR A 120 -9.06 12.37 -10.44
CA TYR A 120 -9.21 13.29 -11.58
C TYR A 120 -10.68 13.63 -11.86
N ALA A 121 -11.62 12.71 -11.58
CA ALA A 121 -13.04 12.95 -11.86
C ALA A 121 -13.65 13.99 -10.91
N SER A 122 -13.14 14.05 -9.67
CA SER A 122 -13.59 14.97 -8.63
C SER A 122 -12.65 16.16 -8.43
N GLY A 123 -11.52 16.22 -9.15
CA GLY A 123 -10.50 17.25 -9.00
C GLY A 123 -9.75 17.20 -7.66
N VAL A 124 -9.69 16.03 -7.02
CA VAL A 124 -9.04 15.86 -5.71
C VAL A 124 -7.58 15.48 -5.92
N ALA A 125 -6.67 16.33 -5.44
CA ALA A 125 -5.23 16.06 -5.44
C ALA A 125 -4.88 14.80 -4.65
N SER A 126 -3.73 14.19 -4.97
CA SER A 126 -3.23 13.08 -4.16
C SER A 126 -2.91 13.56 -2.74
N ASP A 127 -3.22 12.72 -1.75
CA ASP A 127 -2.93 13.01 -0.35
C ASP A 127 -1.96 11.95 0.18
N LEU A 128 -0.70 12.35 0.27
CA LEU A 128 0.42 11.49 0.64
C LEU A 128 0.71 11.51 2.15
N ARG A 129 -0.16 12.10 2.98
CA ARG A 129 0.08 12.13 4.43
C ARG A 129 -0.08 10.74 5.03
N TRP A 130 0.85 10.32 5.88
CA TRP A 130 0.69 9.08 6.65
C TRP A 130 -0.28 9.28 7.81
N SER A 131 -1.35 8.48 7.86
CA SER A 131 -2.38 8.58 8.89
C SER A 131 -2.84 7.20 9.36
N ALA A 132 -3.39 7.13 10.58
CA ALA A 132 -3.95 5.90 11.12
C ALA A 132 -5.08 5.32 10.27
N GLU A 133 -5.86 6.18 9.62
CA GLU A 133 -6.91 5.74 8.70
C GLU A 133 -6.31 5.09 7.44
N ARG A 134 -5.26 5.68 6.84
CA ARG A 134 -4.58 5.09 5.68
C ARG A 134 -3.89 3.78 6.00
N MET A 135 -3.26 3.69 7.17
CA MET A 135 -2.71 2.43 7.69
C MET A 135 -3.76 1.33 7.70
N GLN A 136 -4.96 1.62 8.18
CA GLN A 136 -6.04 0.63 8.25
C GLN A 136 -6.50 0.18 6.86
N TYR A 137 -6.66 1.12 5.91
CA TYR A 137 -7.02 0.75 4.53
C TYR A 137 -5.93 -0.06 3.84
N TRP A 138 -4.65 0.29 4.06
CA TRP A 138 -3.52 -0.42 3.48
C TRP A 138 -3.44 -1.84 4.01
N VAL A 139 -3.46 -2.01 5.33
CA VAL A 139 -3.49 -3.34 5.98
C VAL A 139 -4.70 -4.15 5.52
N ARG A 140 -5.88 -3.54 5.38
CA ARG A 140 -7.09 -4.22 4.85
C ARG A 140 -6.85 -4.72 3.43
N GLY A 141 -6.27 -3.89 2.56
CA GLY A 141 -6.01 -4.23 1.16
C GLY A 141 -4.87 -5.23 0.96
N LEU A 142 -3.93 -5.31 1.91
CA LEU A 142 -2.87 -6.32 1.89
C LEU A 142 -3.34 -7.72 2.28
N LYS A 143 -4.46 -7.86 2.99
CA LYS A 143 -4.95 -9.19 3.43
C LYS A 143 -5.12 -10.17 2.26
N PRO A 144 -5.84 -9.86 1.16
CA PRO A 144 -5.98 -10.77 0.02
C PRO A 144 -4.62 -11.17 -0.57
N VAL A 145 -3.67 -10.24 -0.64
CA VAL A 145 -2.31 -10.49 -1.12
C VAL A 145 -1.58 -11.47 -0.21
N CYS A 146 -1.56 -11.22 1.09
CA CYS A 146 -0.89 -12.09 2.07
C CYS A 146 -1.53 -13.47 2.22
N THR A 147 -2.82 -13.61 1.91
CA THR A 147 -3.52 -14.91 1.91
C THR A 147 -3.50 -15.62 0.56
N SER A 148 -2.92 -15.01 -0.48
CA SER A 148 -2.92 -15.55 -1.84
C SER A 148 -1.99 -16.76 -1.97
N THR A 149 -2.32 -17.66 -2.91
CA THR A 149 -1.48 -18.81 -3.25
C THR A 149 -0.16 -18.39 -3.87
N GLU A 150 -0.16 -17.28 -4.61
CA GLU A 150 1.02 -16.74 -5.27
C GLU A 150 2.02 -16.20 -4.25
N MET A 151 1.56 -15.48 -3.22
CA MET A 151 2.41 -14.99 -2.14
C MET A 151 3.05 -16.14 -1.36
N GLN A 152 2.26 -17.16 -1.01
CA GLN A 152 2.76 -18.36 -0.33
C GLN A 152 3.75 -19.15 -1.20
N ALA A 153 3.55 -19.18 -2.52
CA ALA A 153 4.47 -19.83 -3.45
C ALA A 153 5.77 -19.03 -3.63
N ALA A 154 5.71 -17.69 -3.62
CA ALA A 154 6.87 -16.83 -3.71
C ALA A 154 7.72 -16.87 -2.43
N TYR A 155 7.07 -16.99 -1.26
CA TYR A 155 7.71 -16.97 0.05
C TYR A 155 7.22 -18.13 0.94
N PRO A 156 7.57 -19.39 0.62
CA PRO A 156 7.10 -20.56 1.36
C PRO A 156 7.71 -20.64 2.78
N ASP A 157 8.92 -20.09 2.96
CA ASP A 157 9.68 -20.18 4.19
C ASP A 157 9.53 -18.94 5.09
N LEU A 158 8.54 -18.08 4.84
CA LEU A 158 8.36 -16.78 5.52
C LEU A 158 8.32 -16.90 7.06
N LEU A 159 7.78 -18.00 7.59
CA LEU A 159 7.71 -18.25 9.03
C LEU A 159 9.03 -18.69 9.65
N THR A 160 9.96 -19.21 8.85
CA THR A 160 11.27 -19.69 9.32
C THR A 160 12.41 -18.73 8.98
N ASP A 161 12.31 -18.02 7.86
CA ASP A 161 13.27 -17.01 7.43
C ASP A 161 12.54 -15.90 6.66
N PRO A 162 12.24 -14.75 7.29
CA PRO A 162 11.54 -13.65 6.63
C PRO A 162 12.45 -12.80 5.73
N ARG A 163 13.78 -13.01 5.80
CA ARG A 163 14.76 -12.18 5.08
C ARG A 163 14.53 -12.09 3.57
N PRO A 164 14.14 -13.15 2.83
CA PRO A 164 13.88 -13.03 1.41
C PRO A 164 12.79 -12.00 1.10
N LEU A 165 11.68 -12.01 1.85
CA LEU A 165 10.61 -11.03 1.67
C LEU A 165 11.05 -9.62 2.08
N MET A 166 11.69 -9.50 3.24
CA MET A 166 12.19 -8.21 3.74
C MET A 166 13.17 -7.58 2.75
N ARG A 167 14.11 -8.36 2.21
CA ARG A 167 15.09 -7.88 1.22
C ARG A 167 14.42 -7.36 -0.04
N THR A 168 13.44 -8.10 -0.57
CA THR A 168 12.70 -7.65 -1.75
C THR A 168 11.87 -6.41 -1.45
N ALA A 169 11.17 -6.38 -0.32
CA ALA A 169 10.27 -5.27 0.03
C ALA A 169 11.01 -3.99 0.45
N TRP A 170 12.16 -4.11 1.14
CA TRP A 170 12.86 -2.97 1.74
C TRP A 170 14.07 -2.52 0.92
N GLY A 171 14.49 -3.31 -0.08
CA GLY A 171 15.60 -2.97 -0.97
C GLY A 171 16.99 -3.05 -0.32
N HIS A 172 17.12 -3.57 0.90
CA HIS A 172 18.40 -3.81 1.57
C HIS A 172 18.43 -5.15 2.31
N GLU A 173 19.63 -5.60 2.68
CA GLU A 173 19.76 -6.75 3.56
C GLU A 173 19.27 -6.37 4.97
N PRO A 174 18.28 -7.07 5.55
CA PRO A 174 17.82 -6.78 6.90
C PRO A 174 18.89 -7.19 7.92
N SER A 175 19.12 -6.31 8.89
CA SER A 175 19.94 -6.56 10.06
C SER A 175 19.35 -7.65 10.95
N GLU A 176 20.18 -8.21 11.84
CA GLU A 176 19.71 -9.19 12.82
C GLU A 176 18.63 -8.61 13.76
N GLU A 177 18.72 -7.33 14.11
CA GLU A 177 17.74 -6.65 14.96
C GLU A 177 16.37 -6.54 14.28
N GLU A 178 16.34 -6.17 13.00
CA GLU A 178 15.11 -6.09 12.22
C GLU A 178 14.44 -7.47 12.08
N VAL A 179 15.22 -8.52 11.82
CA VAL A 179 14.68 -9.89 11.76
C VAL A 179 14.15 -10.32 13.12
N GLN A 180 14.87 -10.00 14.20
CA GLN A 180 14.46 -10.35 15.56
C GLN A 180 13.17 -9.62 15.98
N SER A 181 12.91 -8.40 15.48
CA SER A 181 11.67 -7.66 15.75
C SER A 181 10.41 -8.37 15.24
N LEU A 182 10.55 -9.24 14.22
CA LEU A 182 9.47 -10.07 13.70
C LEU A 182 9.32 -11.41 14.43
N ALA A 183 10.33 -11.84 15.19
CA ALA A 183 10.30 -13.13 15.89
C ALA A 183 9.17 -13.19 16.94
N ASP A 184 8.83 -12.06 17.55
CA ASP A 184 7.71 -11.96 18.51
C ASP A 184 6.36 -12.27 17.86
N LEU A 185 6.22 -12.02 16.55
CA LEU A 185 5.02 -12.35 15.78
C LEU A 185 4.92 -13.86 15.49
N GLN A 186 6.06 -14.56 15.43
CA GLN A 186 6.17 -15.99 15.15
C GLN A 186 6.05 -16.85 16.43
N GLY A 187 6.45 -16.31 17.58
CA GLY A 187 6.39 -17.01 18.88
C GLY A 187 5.01 -17.05 19.54
N GLY A 188 3.98 -16.50 18.91
CA GLY A 188 2.63 -16.37 19.47
C GLY A 188 1.82 -17.67 19.52
N SER A 189 0.66 -17.60 20.15
CA SER A 189 -0.34 -18.69 20.19
C SER A 189 -1.23 -18.75 18.93
N LEU A 190 -0.93 -17.94 17.92
CA LEU A 190 -1.70 -17.88 16.68
C LEU A 190 -1.49 -19.14 15.85
N PRO A 191 -2.50 -19.61 15.11
CA PRO A 191 -2.34 -20.62 14.08
C PRO A 191 -1.28 -20.21 13.04
N PRO A 192 -0.55 -21.16 12.41
CA PRO A 192 0.49 -20.84 11.43
C PRO A 192 0.02 -19.96 10.27
N GLU A 193 -1.21 -20.14 9.79
CA GLU A 193 -1.81 -19.31 8.74
C GLU A 193 -1.95 -17.83 9.16
N ASP A 194 -2.33 -17.59 10.41
CA ASP A 194 -2.47 -16.23 10.96
C ASP A 194 -1.10 -15.61 11.22
N GLN A 195 -0.13 -16.40 11.68
CA GLN A 195 1.26 -15.96 11.82
C GLN A 195 1.81 -15.52 10.45
N TYR A 196 1.57 -16.32 9.40
CA TYR A 196 2.04 -16.00 8.05
C TYR A 196 1.46 -14.67 7.58
N MET A 197 0.15 -14.51 7.73
CA MET A 197 -0.55 -13.28 7.33
C MET A 197 -0.04 -12.06 8.10
N VAL A 198 0.13 -12.16 9.43
CA VAL A 198 0.63 -11.05 10.25
C VAL A 198 2.07 -10.69 9.90
N THR A 199 2.96 -11.68 9.73
CA THR A 199 4.35 -11.43 9.30
C THR A 199 4.41 -10.81 7.91
N CYS A 200 3.62 -11.32 6.95
CA CYS A 200 3.51 -10.77 5.60
C CYS A 200 3.07 -9.31 5.62
N VAL A 201 1.96 -9.01 6.32
CA VAL A 201 1.46 -7.63 6.44
C VAL A 201 2.51 -6.74 7.09
N ALA A 202 3.13 -7.15 8.20
CA ALA A 202 4.14 -6.36 8.89
C ALA A 202 5.29 -5.98 7.94
N VAL A 203 5.82 -6.92 7.17
CA VAL A 203 6.91 -6.64 6.21
C VAL A 203 6.45 -5.72 5.08
N LEU A 204 5.27 -5.99 4.50
CA LEU A 204 4.73 -5.23 3.36
C LEU A 204 4.25 -3.82 3.73
N THR A 205 3.97 -3.51 5.00
CA THR A 205 3.68 -2.12 5.40
C THR A 205 4.84 -1.16 5.16
N ALA A 206 6.09 -1.64 5.10
CA ALA A 206 7.23 -0.80 4.74
C ALA A 206 7.21 -0.31 3.28
N LEU A 207 6.46 -0.99 2.39
CA LEU A 207 6.31 -0.57 0.99
C LEU A 207 5.65 0.80 0.84
N ASP A 208 5.03 1.33 1.90
CA ASP A 208 4.50 2.69 1.92
C ASP A 208 5.58 3.77 1.79
N PHE A 209 6.84 3.44 2.13
CA PHE A 209 7.94 4.40 2.26
C PHE A 209 9.16 4.10 1.37
N VAL A 210 9.28 2.89 0.83
CA VAL A 210 10.46 2.46 0.06
C VAL A 210 10.09 2.23 -1.40
N SER A 211 10.81 2.90 -2.31
CA SER A 211 10.74 2.62 -3.75
C SER A 211 11.80 1.59 -4.13
N ILE A 212 11.40 0.52 -4.81
CA ILE A 212 12.26 -0.61 -5.19
C ILE A 212 12.24 -0.84 -6.70
#